data_AF-A0A3D1I8G7-F1
#
_entry.id   AF-A0A3D1I8G7-F1
#
_cell.length_a   1.000
_cell.length_b   1.000
_cell.length_c   1.000
_cell.angle_alpha   90.00
_cell.angle_beta   90.00
_cell.angle_gamma   90.00
#
_symmetry.space_group_name_H-M   'P 1'
#
loop_
_entity.id
_entity.type
_entity.pdbx_description
1 polymer ?
#
loop_
_entity_poly.entity_id
_entity_poly.type
_entity_poly.pdbx_seq_one_letter_code
_entity_poly.pdbx_strand_id
1 'polypeptide(L)'
;PIAQWPPEPAHERPLPPAPSPDPRSAQALSEGDLWLADADPAFRPAARIRLARRWLGQDDRRAARDNLMDALNWNAEDALAWWESAALERLAGNLDDRPQLENAHFLCPCDPLLRAEAFLSQPAQEGHGPNPLLKPFANDPESAAEAAERLIEAEQWESAAKFLDAALAWCDHGRLRLLLAWCLASRTRMAPEAARILQGAREWGPPFPWRPAERRALAELLASSNFVGIMQTCVPEALLRELSPAPEA
;
A
#
# COMPACT_ATOMS: atom_id res chain seq x y z
N PRO A 1 -22.64 49.65 31.46
CA PRO A 1 -23.32 48.70 30.55
C PRO A 1 -22.40 47.51 30.25
N ILE A 2 -22.68 46.37 30.88
CA ILE A 2 -21.97 45.11 30.62
C ILE A 2 -22.48 44.60 29.26
N ALA A 3 -21.60 44.42 28.29
CA ALA A 3 -21.95 43.83 27.00
C ALA A 3 -22.55 42.44 27.25
N GLN A 4 -23.75 42.19 26.74
CA GLN A 4 -24.40 40.89 26.86
C GLN A 4 -23.58 39.87 26.08
N TRP A 5 -23.12 38.85 26.81
CA TRP A 5 -22.51 37.64 26.27
C TRP A 5 -23.57 36.53 26.27
N PRO A 6 -23.65 35.68 25.24
CA PRO A 6 -22.77 35.61 24.06
C PRO A 6 -23.15 36.64 22.97
N PRO A 7 -22.21 37.01 22.08
CA PRO A 7 -22.53 37.83 20.92
C PRO A 7 -23.58 37.13 20.04
N GLU A 8 -24.46 37.91 19.40
CA GLU A 8 -25.34 37.39 18.34
C GLU A 8 -24.50 36.53 17.36
N PRO A 9 -24.99 35.35 16.96
CA PRO A 9 -24.28 34.52 15.99
C PRO A 9 -24.07 35.38 14.75
N ALA A 10 -22.80 35.67 14.45
CA ALA A 10 -22.45 36.36 13.22
C ALA A 10 -23.16 35.62 12.09
N HIS A 11 -24.01 36.31 11.33
CA HIS A 11 -24.61 35.73 10.13
C HIS A 11 -23.49 35.16 9.28
N GLU A 12 -23.33 33.84 9.31
CA GLU A 12 -22.29 33.13 8.59
C GLU A 12 -22.54 33.42 7.11
N ARG A 13 -21.75 34.36 6.55
CA ARG A 13 -21.71 34.52 5.11
C ARG A 13 -21.26 33.16 4.58
N PRO A 14 -22.07 32.49 3.73
CA PRO A 14 -21.65 31.21 3.18
C PRO A 14 -20.30 31.42 2.51
N LEU A 15 -19.32 30.58 2.88
CA LEU A 15 -18.02 30.59 2.24
C LEU A 15 -18.22 30.42 0.73
N PRO A 16 -17.45 31.11 -0.12
CA PRO A 16 -17.48 30.85 -1.55
C PRO A 16 -17.23 29.35 -1.77
N PRO A 17 -17.90 28.72 -2.76
CA PRO A 17 -17.65 27.32 -3.06
C PRO A 17 -16.17 27.14 -3.37
N ALA A 18 -15.60 26.04 -2.88
CA ALA A 18 -14.23 25.69 -3.22
C ALA A 18 -14.08 25.66 -4.75
N PRO A 19 -12.97 26.19 -5.30
CA PRO A 19 -12.74 26.13 -6.73
C PRO A 19 -12.76 24.68 -7.20
N SER A 20 -13.40 24.43 -8.34
CA SER A 20 -13.38 23.09 -8.95
C SER A 20 -11.93 22.70 -9.27
N PRO A 21 -11.53 21.44 -9.03
CA PRO A 21 -10.20 20.96 -9.38
C PRO A 21 -9.92 21.13 -10.88
N ASP A 22 -8.68 21.44 -11.25
CA ASP A 22 -8.27 21.52 -12.65
C ASP A 22 -8.23 20.10 -13.26
N PRO A 23 -9.02 19.81 -14.31
CA PRO A 23 -9.00 18.49 -14.95
C PRO A 23 -7.61 18.09 -15.48
N ARG A 24 -6.75 19.05 -15.82
CA ARG A 24 -5.37 18.77 -16.25
C ARG A 24 -4.53 18.24 -15.11
N SER A 25 -4.73 18.73 -13.89
CA SER A 25 -4.03 18.25 -12.69
C SER A 25 -4.46 16.83 -12.32
N ALA A 26 -5.75 16.52 -12.51
CA ALA A 26 -6.25 15.15 -12.34
C ALA A 26 -5.60 14.17 -13.33
N GLN A 27 -5.54 14.57 -14.61
CA GLN A 27 -4.88 13.79 -15.65
C GLN A 27 -3.38 13.65 -15.36
N ALA A 28 -2.68 14.75 -15.03
CA ALA A 28 -1.28 14.76 -14.67
C ALA A 28 -0.97 13.80 -13.51
N LEU A 29 -1.83 13.79 -12.48
CA LEU A 29 -1.71 12.83 -11.39
C LEU A 29 -1.78 11.40 -11.93
N SER A 30 -2.80 11.05 -12.73
CA SER A 30 -2.92 9.70 -13.29
C SER A 30 -1.72 9.26 -14.14
N GLU A 31 -1.15 10.17 -14.93
CA GLU A 31 0.00 9.95 -15.81
C GLU A 31 1.36 9.96 -15.06
N GLY A 32 1.38 10.43 -13.81
CA GLY A 32 2.58 10.51 -12.99
C GLY A 32 3.39 11.79 -13.16
N ASP A 33 2.83 12.84 -13.80
CA ASP A 33 3.36 14.19 -13.73
C ASP A 33 2.99 14.84 -12.39
N LEU A 34 3.74 14.45 -11.37
CA LEU A 34 3.48 14.85 -9.99
C LEU A 34 3.73 16.35 -9.76
N TRP A 35 4.57 16.99 -10.58
CA TRP A 35 4.87 18.43 -10.42
C TRP A 35 3.70 19.29 -10.90
N LEU A 36 3.09 18.91 -12.03
CA LEU A 36 1.88 19.58 -12.51
C LEU A 36 0.70 19.33 -11.56
N ALA A 37 0.53 18.09 -11.08
CA ALA A 37 -0.52 17.76 -10.11
C ALA A 37 -0.34 18.52 -8.78
N ASP A 38 0.90 18.73 -8.32
CA ASP A 38 1.21 19.47 -7.09
C ASP A 38 0.86 20.97 -7.17
N ALA A 39 0.72 21.53 -8.36
CA ALA A 39 0.34 22.94 -8.54
C ALA A 39 -1.11 23.21 -8.08
N ASP A 40 -2.00 22.20 -8.16
CA ASP A 40 -3.40 22.31 -7.74
C ASP A 40 -3.58 21.89 -6.27
N PRO A 41 -4.07 22.77 -5.39
CA PRO A 41 -4.31 22.44 -3.99
C PRO A 41 -5.19 21.19 -3.76
N ALA A 42 -6.11 20.88 -4.67
CA ALA A 42 -6.99 19.72 -4.54
C ALA A 42 -6.25 18.37 -4.73
N PHE A 43 -5.20 18.35 -5.55
CA PHE A 43 -4.42 17.15 -5.85
C PHE A 43 -3.05 17.12 -5.17
N ARG A 44 -2.62 18.25 -4.61
CA ARG A 44 -1.34 18.41 -3.92
C ARG A 44 -1.07 17.33 -2.87
N PRO A 45 -1.97 17.01 -1.91
CA PRO A 45 -1.70 15.95 -0.95
C PRO A 45 -1.36 14.61 -1.61
N ALA A 46 -2.15 14.20 -2.61
CA ALA A 46 -1.93 12.95 -3.33
C ALA A 46 -0.63 12.97 -4.16
N ALA A 47 -0.32 14.10 -4.80
CA ALA A 47 0.94 14.27 -5.52
C ALA A 47 2.15 14.14 -4.58
N ARG A 48 2.06 14.72 -3.38
CA ARG A 48 3.10 14.67 -2.34
C ARG A 48 3.31 13.27 -1.78
N ILE A 49 2.24 12.51 -1.51
CA ILE A 49 2.35 11.10 -1.13
C ILE A 49 3.08 10.31 -2.23
N ARG A 50 2.72 10.49 -3.50
CA ARG A 50 3.40 9.80 -4.62
C ARG A 50 4.86 10.23 -4.79
N LEU A 51 5.18 11.50 -4.54
CA LEU A 51 6.57 11.97 -4.50
C LEU A 51 7.34 11.30 -3.37
N ALA A 52 6.73 11.15 -2.18
CA ALA A 52 7.36 10.48 -1.06
C ALA A 52 7.71 9.02 -1.40
N ARG A 53 6.78 8.29 -2.03
CA ARG A 53 7.02 6.93 -2.54
C ARG A 53 8.16 6.89 -3.56
N ARG A 54 8.23 7.86 -4.48
CA ARG A 54 9.34 7.98 -5.44
C ARG A 54 10.69 8.22 -4.77
N TRP A 55 10.73 8.99 -3.69
CA TRP A 55 11.95 9.21 -2.89
C TRP A 55 12.33 7.97 -2.08
N LEU A 56 11.36 7.26 -1.52
CA LEU A 56 11.57 5.96 -0.88
C LEU A 56 12.18 4.93 -1.84
N GLY A 57 11.70 4.87 -3.08
CA GLY A 57 12.28 4.00 -4.11
C GLY A 57 13.73 4.35 -4.48
N GLN A 58 14.21 5.54 -4.10
CA GLN A 58 15.60 6.00 -4.25
C GLN A 58 16.39 5.94 -2.92
N ASP A 59 15.80 5.37 -1.86
CA ASP A 59 16.31 5.32 -0.49
C ASP A 59 16.56 6.70 0.15
N ASP A 60 15.93 7.77 -0.38
CA ASP A 60 15.95 9.10 0.25
C ASP A 60 14.77 9.25 1.24
N ARG A 61 14.97 8.69 2.43
CA ARG A 61 13.96 8.68 3.50
C ARG A 61 13.65 10.07 4.03
N ARG A 62 14.61 11.00 3.96
CA ARG A 62 14.40 12.38 4.42
C ARG A 62 13.46 13.11 3.48
N ALA A 63 13.73 13.06 2.17
CA ALA A 63 12.87 13.69 1.18
C ALA A 63 11.46 13.05 1.18
N ALA A 64 11.37 11.74 1.42
CA ALA A 64 10.09 11.06 1.58
C ALA A 64 9.29 11.61 2.76
N ARG A 65 9.91 11.71 3.93
CA ARG A 65 9.27 12.27 5.14
C ARG A 65 8.82 13.71 4.94
N ASP A 66 9.69 14.55 4.36
CA ASP A 66 9.37 15.97 4.15
C ASP A 66 8.12 16.11 3.25
N ASN A 67 7.99 15.28 2.20
CA ASN A 67 6.80 15.28 1.36
C ASN A 67 5.53 14.74 2.06
N LEU A 68 5.65 13.74 2.94
CA LEU A 68 4.48 13.26 3.71
C LEU A 68 4.01 14.30 4.72
N MET A 69 4.94 15.00 5.38
CA MET A 69 4.58 16.10 6.28
C MET A 69 3.93 17.25 5.53
N ASP A 70 4.41 17.58 4.33
CA ASP A 70 3.74 18.54 3.46
C ASP A 70 2.32 18.06 3.09
N ALA A 71 2.15 16.78 2.70
CA ALA A 71 0.83 16.23 2.40
C ALA A 71 -0.14 16.40 3.59
N LEU A 72 0.31 16.08 4.80
CA LEU A 72 -0.47 16.19 6.04
C LEU A 72 -0.77 17.65 6.43
N ASN A 73 0.11 18.59 6.12
CA ASN A 73 -0.15 20.03 6.30
C ASN A 73 -1.31 20.51 5.42
N TRP A 74 -1.50 19.90 4.24
CA TRP A 74 -2.61 20.20 3.33
C TRP A 74 -3.86 19.38 3.61
N ASN A 75 -3.71 18.13 4.07
CA ASN A 75 -4.81 17.24 4.43
C ASN A 75 -4.47 16.40 5.67
N ALA A 76 -4.79 16.94 6.84
CA ALA A 76 -4.55 16.26 8.12
C ALA A 76 -5.49 15.07 8.38
N GLU A 77 -6.54 14.88 7.55
CA GLU A 77 -7.48 13.78 7.66
C GLU A 77 -7.10 12.59 6.76
N ASP A 78 -5.95 12.66 6.09
CA ASP A 78 -5.44 11.57 5.26
C ASP A 78 -4.80 10.46 6.11
N ALA A 79 -5.59 9.43 6.43
CA ALA A 79 -5.12 8.27 7.21
C ALA A 79 -3.96 7.52 6.54
N LEU A 80 -3.89 7.50 5.21
CA LEU A 80 -2.82 6.83 4.48
C LEU A 80 -1.51 7.60 4.61
N ALA A 81 -1.55 8.93 4.52
CA ALA A 81 -0.36 9.77 4.75
C ALA A 81 0.16 9.63 6.19
N TRP A 82 -0.73 9.55 7.18
CA TRP A 82 -0.35 9.27 8.57
C TRP A 82 0.30 7.89 8.72
N TRP A 83 -0.28 6.86 8.11
CA TRP A 83 0.31 5.52 8.14
C TRP A 83 1.68 5.46 7.44
N GLU A 84 1.85 6.05 6.26
CA GLU A 84 3.14 6.06 5.56
C GLU A 84 4.20 6.79 6.37
N SER A 85 3.83 7.89 7.03
CA SER A 85 4.72 8.64 7.93
C SER A 85 5.14 7.78 9.13
N ALA A 86 4.18 7.06 9.73
CA ALA A 86 4.50 6.10 10.78
C ALA A 86 5.44 4.99 10.27
N ALA A 87 5.18 4.43 9.09
CA ALA A 87 5.98 3.37 8.52
C ALA A 87 7.43 3.81 8.24
N LEU A 88 7.64 5.07 7.84
CA LEU A 88 8.98 5.65 7.73
C LEU A 88 9.74 5.65 9.07
N GLU A 89 9.06 6.01 10.17
CA GLU A 89 9.67 5.97 11.50
C GLU A 89 10.06 4.54 11.90
N ARG A 90 9.21 3.54 11.58
CA ARG A 90 9.56 2.13 11.75
C ARG A 90 10.81 1.75 10.94
N LEU A 91 10.90 2.15 9.68
CA LEU A 91 12.07 1.86 8.83
C LEU A 91 13.35 2.56 9.34
N ALA A 92 13.21 3.69 10.03
CA ALA A 92 14.30 4.38 10.72
C ALA A 92 14.68 3.74 12.06
N GLY A 93 13.90 2.77 12.55
CA GLY A 93 14.08 2.16 13.88
C GLY A 93 13.49 2.98 15.03
N ASN A 94 12.77 4.05 14.73
CA ASN A 94 12.11 4.90 15.71
C ASN A 94 10.74 4.29 16.07
N LEU A 95 10.76 3.36 17.02
CA LEU A 95 9.55 2.66 17.47
C LEU A 95 8.90 3.30 18.70
N ASP A 96 9.62 4.17 19.41
CA ASP A 96 9.15 4.87 20.58
C ASP A 96 8.29 6.08 20.18
N ASP A 97 7.16 6.28 20.86
CA ASP A 97 6.25 7.44 20.72
C ASP A 97 5.92 7.79 19.26
N ARG A 98 4.93 7.08 18.69
CA ARG A 98 4.54 7.18 17.27
C ARG A 98 3.17 7.84 17.10
N PRO A 99 3.05 9.17 17.30
CA PRO A 99 1.78 9.88 17.17
C PRO A 99 1.19 9.76 15.76
N GLN A 100 2.02 9.54 14.73
CA GLN A 100 1.57 9.30 13.37
C GLN A 100 0.72 8.03 13.26
N LEU A 101 1.13 6.95 13.94
CA LEU A 101 0.38 5.69 13.95
C LEU A 101 -0.92 5.84 14.74
N GLU A 102 -0.89 6.57 15.85
CA GLU A 102 -2.08 6.88 16.65
C GLU A 102 -3.11 7.69 15.84
N ASN A 103 -2.66 8.72 15.12
CA ASN A 103 -3.52 9.50 14.23
C ASN A 103 -4.13 8.65 13.11
N ALA A 104 -3.34 7.76 12.51
CA ALA A 104 -3.85 6.84 11.49
C ALA A 104 -4.95 5.92 12.07
N HIS A 105 -4.74 5.37 13.27
CA HIS A 105 -5.73 4.57 14.00
C HIS A 105 -6.97 5.37 14.38
N PHE A 106 -6.82 6.63 14.75
CA PHE A 106 -7.95 7.49 15.07
C PHE A 106 -8.87 7.69 13.85
N LEU A 107 -8.29 7.89 12.67
CA LEU A 107 -9.03 8.13 11.43
C LEU A 107 -9.62 6.85 10.83
N CYS A 108 -8.88 5.73 10.85
CA CYS A 108 -9.28 4.48 10.21
C CYS A 108 -8.98 3.24 11.09
N PRO A 109 -9.63 3.09 12.26
CA PRO A 109 -9.27 2.07 13.26
C PRO A 109 -9.38 0.62 12.78
N CYS A 110 -10.23 0.37 11.79
CA CYS A 110 -10.49 -0.97 11.25
C CYS A 110 -9.65 -1.32 10.01
N ASP A 111 -8.79 -0.41 9.54
CA ASP A 111 -8.03 -0.61 8.32
C ASP A 111 -7.04 -1.79 8.47
N PRO A 112 -7.06 -2.78 7.56
CA PRO A 112 -6.15 -3.93 7.60
C PRO A 112 -4.66 -3.54 7.54
N LEU A 113 -4.33 -2.41 6.91
CA LEU A 113 -2.98 -1.90 6.81
C LEU A 113 -2.39 -1.54 8.18
N LEU A 114 -3.19 -0.98 9.08
CA LEU A 114 -2.74 -0.63 10.43
C LEU A 114 -2.43 -1.88 11.26
N ARG A 115 -3.18 -2.98 11.02
CA ARG A 115 -2.89 -4.28 11.63
C ARG A 115 -1.59 -4.88 11.10
N ALA A 116 -1.33 -4.76 9.80
CA ALA A 116 -0.05 -5.15 9.21
C ALA A 116 1.10 -4.32 9.81
N GLU A 117 0.91 -3.02 9.98
CA GLU A 117 1.91 -2.12 10.59
C GLU A 117 2.18 -2.47 12.05
N ALA A 118 1.15 -2.77 12.84
CA ALA A 118 1.29 -3.23 14.22
C ALA A 118 2.13 -4.52 14.30
N PHE A 119 1.89 -5.48 13.39
CA PHE A 119 2.72 -6.68 13.28
C PHE A 119 4.18 -6.35 12.91
N LEU A 120 4.39 -5.49 11.91
CA LEU A 120 5.73 -5.14 11.43
C LEU A 120 6.55 -4.38 12.47
N SER A 121 5.88 -3.69 13.38
CA SER A 121 6.48 -2.93 14.49
C SER A 121 6.90 -3.81 15.68
N GLN A 122 6.50 -5.07 15.70
CA GLN A 122 6.94 -6.00 16.73
C GLN A 122 8.38 -6.46 16.49
N PRO A 123 9.17 -6.67 17.56
CA PRO A 123 10.47 -7.33 17.43
C PRO A 123 10.27 -8.71 16.79
N ALA A 124 11.27 -9.17 16.03
CA ALA A 124 11.23 -10.49 15.41
C ALA A 124 10.98 -11.56 16.49
N GLN A 125 9.86 -12.27 16.39
CA GLN A 125 9.55 -13.38 17.30
C GLN A 125 10.10 -14.66 16.68
N GLU A 126 11.18 -15.19 17.25
CA GLU A 126 11.70 -16.50 16.86
C GLU A 126 10.94 -17.61 17.60
N GLY A 127 10.55 -18.67 16.87
CA GLY A 127 10.09 -19.94 17.45
C GLY A 127 8.67 -19.96 18.04
N HIS A 128 7.92 -18.86 17.98
CA HIS A 128 6.50 -18.85 18.31
C HIS A 128 5.67 -19.05 17.04
N GLY A 129 4.53 -19.76 17.15
CA GLY A 129 3.65 -20.06 16.02
C GLY A 129 3.07 -18.81 15.32
N PRO A 130 2.05 -18.97 14.46
CA PRO A 130 1.50 -17.86 13.69
C PRO A 130 1.13 -16.65 14.57
N ASN A 131 1.53 -15.45 14.16
CA ASN A 131 1.35 -14.25 14.99
C ASN A 131 -0.15 -13.94 15.18
N PRO A 132 -0.68 -13.89 16.42
CA PRO A 132 -2.11 -13.75 16.66
C PRO A 132 -2.71 -12.43 16.17
N LEU A 133 -1.90 -11.37 15.96
CA LEU A 133 -2.38 -10.12 15.35
C LEU A 133 -2.89 -10.34 13.93
N LEU A 134 -2.35 -11.33 13.22
CA LEU A 134 -2.69 -11.63 11.83
C LEU A 134 -3.85 -12.63 11.70
N LYS A 135 -4.32 -13.21 12.81
CA LYS A 135 -5.45 -14.15 12.83
C LYS A 135 -6.70 -13.65 12.09
N PRO A 136 -7.09 -12.34 12.14
CA PRO A 136 -8.24 -11.85 11.38
C PRO A 136 -8.16 -12.11 9.87
N PHE A 137 -6.95 -12.18 9.30
CA PHE A 137 -6.76 -12.46 7.87
C PHE A 137 -7.04 -13.92 7.48
N ALA A 138 -7.15 -14.85 8.43
CA ALA A 138 -7.43 -16.26 8.15
C ALA A 138 -8.70 -16.45 7.29
N ASN A 139 -9.71 -15.62 7.52
CA ASN A 139 -10.99 -15.65 6.81
C ASN A 139 -11.14 -14.52 5.78
N ASP A 140 -10.11 -13.69 5.60
CA ASP A 140 -10.15 -12.52 4.73
C ASP A 140 -8.79 -12.30 4.03
N PRO A 141 -8.45 -13.14 3.03
CA PRO A 141 -7.26 -12.96 2.22
C PRO A 141 -7.28 -11.68 1.38
N GLU A 142 -8.46 -11.11 1.12
CA GLU A 142 -8.62 -9.88 0.34
C GLU A 142 -8.00 -8.69 1.09
N SER A 143 -8.32 -8.56 2.38
CA SER A 143 -7.73 -7.54 3.26
C SER A 143 -6.22 -7.73 3.45
N ALA A 144 -5.74 -8.97 3.52
CA ALA A 144 -4.30 -9.24 3.57
C ALA A 144 -3.60 -8.80 2.28
N ALA A 145 -4.19 -9.14 1.12
CA ALA A 145 -3.64 -8.71 -0.17
C ALA A 145 -3.69 -7.18 -0.34
N GLU A 146 -4.71 -6.50 0.19
CA GLU A 146 -4.79 -5.03 0.16
C GLU A 146 -3.67 -4.42 0.99
N ALA A 147 -3.47 -4.87 2.22
CA ALA A 147 -2.40 -4.36 3.08
C ALA A 147 -1.01 -4.58 2.44
N ALA A 148 -0.80 -5.74 1.81
CA ALA A 148 0.42 -6.03 1.07
C ALA A 148 0.62 -5.12 -0.15
N GLU A 149 -0.43 -4.86 -0.93
CA GLU A 149 -0.37 -3.93 -2.05
C GLU A 149 0.00 -2.52 -1.59
N ARG A 150 -0.59 -2.02 -0.50
CA ARG A 150 -0.23 -0.70 0.05
C ARG A 150 1.24 -0.63 0.48
N LEU A 151 1.77 -1.70 1.09
CA LEU A 151 3.20 -1.79 1.43
C LEU A 151 4.09 -1.77 0.18
N ILE A 152 3.68 -2.47 -0.88
CA ILE A 152 4.42 -2.50 -2.16
C ILE A 152 4.37 -1.13 -2.84
N GLU A 153 3.20 -0.50 -2.90
CA GLU A 153 3.03 0.85 -3.43
C GLU A 153 3.86 1.89 -2.67
N ALA A 154 4.03 1.70 -1.37
CA ALA A 154 4.90 2.51 -0.51
C ALA A 154 6.40 2.18 -0.67
N GLU A 155 6.78 1.36 -1.65
CA GLU A 155 8.15 0.88 -1.90
C GLU A 155 8.77 0.09 -0.72
N GLN A 156 7.95 -0.47 0.18
CA GLN A 156 8.39 -1.21 1.37
C GLN A 156 8.43 -2.72 1.13
N TRP A 157 9.13 -3.14 0.09
CA TRP A 157 9.12 -4.52 -0.42
C TRP A 157 9.51 -5.59 0.61
N GLU A 158 10.52 -5.32 1.44
CA GLU A 158 10.94 -6.25 2.49
C GLU A 158 9.88 -6.38 3.60
N SER A 159 9.22 -5.27 3.93
CA SER A 159 8.12 -5.26 4.90
C SER A 159 6.90 -6.00 4.33
N ALA A 160 6.59 -5.81 3.05
CA ALA A 160 5.55 -6.55 2.35
C ALA A 160 5.84 -8.07 2.36
N ALA A 161 7.07 -8.47 2.03
CA ALA A 161 7.47 -9.88 2.06
C ALA A 161 7.35 -10.49 3.47
N LYS A 162 7.86 -9.80 4.50
CA LYS A 162 7.76 -10.24 5.90
C LYS A 162 6.31 -10.38 6.35
N PHE A 163 5.46 -9.43 5.99
CA PHE A 163 4.03 -9.48 6.30
C PHE A 163 3.32 -10.63 5.59
N LEU A 164 3.55 -10.80 4.29
CA LEU A 164 2.92 -11.85 3.48
C LEU A 164 3.32 -13.25 3.95
N ASP A 165 4.60 -13.46 4.28
CA ASP A 165 5.09 -14.74 4.81
C ASP A 165 4.36 -15.10 6.13
N ALA A 166 4.22 -14.13 7.03
CA ALA A 166 3.49 -14.33 8.28
C ALA A 166 1.97 -14.49 8.09
N ALA A 167 1.37 -13.79 7.11
CA ALA A 167 -0.04 -13.88 6.79
C ALA A 167 -0.41 -15.25 6.19
N LEU A 168 0.46 -15.83 5.37
CA LEU A 168 0.28 -17.17 4.78
C LEU A 168 0.17 -18.28 5.83
N ALA A 169 0.72 -18.07 7.03
CA ALA A 169 0.57 -19.00 8.14
C ALA A 169 -0.88 -19.07 8.67
N TRP A 170 -1.70 -18.06 8.40
CA TRP A 170 -3.13 -18.00 8.75
C TRP A 170 -4.05 -18.23 7.56
N CYS A 171 -3.67 -17.76 6.38
CA CYS A 171 -4.47 -17.86 5.16
C CYS A 171 -3.59 -18.28 3.98
N ASP A 172 -3.53 -19.56 3.68
CA ASP A 172 -2.75 -20.07 2.54
C ASP A 172 -3.51 -19.85 1.23
N HIS A 173 -3.35 -18.67 0.62
CA HIS A 173 -4.05 -18.28 -0.61
C HIS A 173 -3.08 -18.02 -1.76
N GLY A 174 -3.41 -18.50 -2.97
CA GLY A 174 -2.55 -18.38 -4.16
C GLY A 174 -2.14 -16.95 -4.49
N ARG A 175 -3.04 -15.98 -4.32
CA ARG A 175 -2.75 -14.54 -4.50
C ARG A 175 -1.66 -14.01 -3.55
N LEU A 176 -1.67 -14.45 -2.28
CA LEU A 176 -0.70 -13.99 -1.29
C LEU A 176 0.67 -14.59 -1.62
N ARG A 177 0.69 -15.84 -2.09
CA ARG A 177 1.90 -16.48 -2.64
C ARG A 177 2.41 -15.77 -3.89
N LEU A 178 1.52 -15.32 -4.80
CA LEU A 178 1.90 -14.54 -5.97
C LEU A 178 2.60 -13.24 -5.56
N LEU A 179 1.99 -12.46 -4.66
CA LEU A 179 2.57 -11.19 -4.18
C LEU A 179 3.89 -11.43 -3.42
N LEU A 180 3.98 -12.49 -2.61
CA LEU A 180 5.20 -12.82 -1.88
C LEU A 180 6.33 -13.20 -2.85
N ALA A 181 6.03 -14.08 -3.81
CA ALA A 181 6.98 -14.47 -4.83
C ALA A 181 7.46 -13.27 -5.66
N TRP A 182 6.56 -12.33 -5.96
CA TRP A 182 6.92 -11.09 -6.65
C TRP A 182 7.86 -10.22 -5.80
N CYS A 183 7.58 -10.03 -4.51
CA CYS A 183 8.48 -9.31 -3.62
C CYS A 183 9.89 -9.97 -3.57
N LEU A 184 9.92 -11.30 -3.46
CA LEU A 184 11.16 -12.08 -3.39
C LEU A 184 11.97 -12.05 -4.70
N ALA A 185 11.28 -12.09 -5.85
CA ALA A 185 11.91 -12.05 -7.15
C ALA A 185 12.44 -10.65 -7.51
N SER A 186 11.66 -9.61 -7.22
CA SER A 186 11.93 -8.25 -7.71
C SER A 186 12.99 -7.50 -6.91
N ARG A 187 12.97 -7.61 -5.57
CA ARG A 187 13.83 -6.77 -4.71
C ARG A 187 14.78 -7.52 -3.80
N THR A 188 14.45 -8.74 -3.36
CA THR A 188 15.35 -9.53 -2.49
C THR A 188 16.30 -10.46 -3.26
N ARG A 189 16.14 -10.58 -4.58
CA ARG A 189 16.93 -11.44 -5.49
C ARG A 189 16.86 -12.93 -5.13
N MET A 190 15.76 -13.37 -4.50
CA MET A 190 15.56 -14.75 -4.05
C MET A 190 14.71 -15.56 -5.04
N ALA A 191 15.13 -15.62 -6.30
CA ALA A 191 14.37 -16.29 -7.36
C ALA A 191 14.03 -17.78 -7.08
N PRO A 192 14.93 -18.62 -6.53
CA PRO A 192 14.60 -20.00 -6.19
C PRO A 192 13.51 -20.12 -5.12
N GLU A 193 13.53 -19.21 -4.15
CA GLU A 193 12.54 -19.19 -3.08
C GLU A 193 11.18 -18.72 -3.61
N ALA A 194 11.17 -17.67 -4.44
CA ALA A 194 9.97 -17.21 -5.13
C ALA A 194 9.31 -18.35 -5.95
N ALA A 195 10.11 -19.15 -6.66
CA ALA A 195 9.64 -20.31 -7.41
C ALA A 195 8.99 -21.36 -6.51
N ARG A 196 9.63 -21.67 -5.36
CA ARG A 196 9.10 -22.60 -4.35
C ARG A 196 7.76 -22.12 -3.78
N ILE A 197 7.65 -20.82 -3.49
CA ILE A 197 6.41 -20.21 -2.99
C ILE A 197 5.27 -20.35 -4.01
N LEU A 198 5.53 -20.06 -5.28
CA LEU A 198 4.54 -20.18 -6.37
C LEU A 198 4.07 -21.61 -6.61
N GLN A 199 4.97 -22.60 -6.52
CA GLN A 199 4.58 -24.01 -6.64
C GLN A 199 3.58 -24.47 -5.56
N GLY A 200 3.55 -23.77 -4.42
CA GLY A 200 2.57 -23.99 -3.38
C GLY A 200 1.21 -23.33 -3.62
N ALA A 201 1.08 -22.46 -4.64
CA ALA A 201 -0.17 -21.77 -4.98
C ALA A 201 -1.14 -22.70 -5.71
N ARG A 202 -1.70 -23.66 -4.95
CA ARG A 202 -2.64 -24.67 -5.47
C ARG A 202 -4.08 -24.18 -5.54
N GLU A 203 -4.44 -23.16 -4.76
CA GLU A 203 -5.78 -22.59 -4.69
C GLU A 203 -5.76 -21.11 -5.07
N TRP A 204 -6.25 -20.80 -6.26
CA TRP A 204 -6.44 -19.44 -6.80
C TRP A 204 -7.89 -19.00 -6.70
N GLY A 205 -8.60 -19.45 -5.65
CA GLY A 205 -10.03 -19.21 -5.48
C GLY A 205 -10.43 -17.75 -5.76
N PRO A 206 -11.65 -17.51 -6.23
CA PRO A 206 -12.09 -16.16 -6.53
C PRO A 206 -11.98 -15.24 -5.28
N PRO A 207 -11.67 -13.95 -5.46
CA PRO A 207 -11.42 -13.32 -6.75
C PRO A 207 -10.01 -13.60 -7.29
N PHE A 208 -9.91 -13.82 -8.60
CA PHE A 208 -8.64 -13.92 -9.31
C PHE A 208 -7.87 -12.59 -9.27
N PRO A 209 -6.53 -12.59 -9.43
CA PRO A 209 -5.71 -11.38 -9.56
C PRO A 209 -6.35 -10.28 -10.42
N TRP A 210 -6.84 -9.24 -9.77
CA TRP A 210 -7.57 -8.14 -10.41
C TRP A 210 -6.99 -6.79 -10.04
N ARG A 211 -6.34 -6.70 -8.88
CA ARG A 211 -5.74 -5.45 -8.41
C ARG A 211 -4.51 -5.07 -9.24
N PRO A 212 -4.20 -3.77 -9.36
CA PRO A 212 -3.05 -3.31 -10.14
C PRO A 212 -1.74 -4.01 -9.76
N ALA A 213 -1.43 -4.15 -8.47
CA ALA A 213 -0.21 -4.84 -8.02
C ALA A 213 -0.20 -6.33 -8.40
N GLU A 214 -1.33 -7.02 -8.30
CA GLU A 214 -1.44 -8.44 -8.63
C GLU A 214 -1.28 -8.69 -10.14
N ARG A 215 -1.91 -7.86 -10.97
CA ARG A 215 -1.77 -7.92 -12.42
C ARG A 215 -0.33 -7.64 -12.85
N ARG A 216 0.30 -6.65 -12.21
CA ARG A 216 1.70 -6.31 -12.45
C ARG A 216 2.64 -7.44 -12.02
N ALA A 217 2.44 -8.01 -10.83
CA ALA A 217 3.17 -9.16 -10.34
C ALA A 217 3.14 -10.33 -11.34
N LEU A 218 1.93 -10.64 -11.82
CA LEU A 218 1.71 -11.71 -12.78
C LEU A 218 2.41 -11.43 -14.11
N ALA A 219 2.28 -10.23 -14.66
CA ALA A 219 2.96 -9.82 -15.89
C ALA A 219 4.49 -9.88 -15.77
N GLU A 220 5.06 -9.35 -14.68
CA GLU A 220 6.51 -9.34 -14.47
C GLU A 220 7.08 -10.75 -14.24
N LEU A 221 6.38 -11.60 -13.48
CA LEU A 221 6.79 -12.99 -13.27
C LEU A 221 6.66 -13.82 -14.55
N LEU A 222 5.62 -13.61 -15.37
CA LEU A 222 5.48 -14.27 -16.68
C LEU A 222 6.54 -13.82 -17.69
N ALA A 223 6.99 -12.56 -17.64
CA ALA A 223 8.07 -12.07 -18.49
C ALA A 223 9.44 -12.65 -18.12
N SER A 224 9.58 -13.19 -16.90
CA SER A 224 10.83 -13.76 -16.40
C SER A 224 10.95 -15.25 -16.76
N SER A 225 12.00 -15.60 -17.50
CA SER A 225 12.29 -16.97 -17.93
C SER A 225 12.40 -17.98 -16.78
N ASN A 226 12.72 -17.51 -15.57
CA ASN A 226 12.81 -18.35 -14.37
C ASN A 226 11.46 -18.87 -13.90
N PHE A 227 10.35 -18.22 -14.25
CA PHE A 227 9.02 -18.53 -13.69
C PHE A 227 7.99 -18.98 -14.72
N VAL A 228 8.20 -18.76 -16.03
CA VAL A 228 7.23 -19.12 -17.09
C VAL A 228 6.65 -20.52 -16.92
N GLY A 229 7.50 -21.55 -16.80
CA GLY A 229 7.05 -22.93 -16.67
C GLY A 229 6.25 -23.19 -15.39
N ILE A 230 6.61 -22.53 -14.28
CA ILE A 230 5.90 -22.66 -13.01
C ILE A 230 4.53 -21.98 -13.12
N MET A 231 4.49 -20.75 -13.64
CA MET A 231 3.26 -19.99 -13.79
C MET A 231 2.25 -20.69 -14.71
N GLN A 232 2.69 -21.34 -15.78
CA GLN A 232 1.83 -22.15 -16.65
C GLN A 232 1.20 -23.37 -15.95
N THR A 233 1.83 -23.87 -14.88
CA THR A 233 1.33 -25.03 -14.13
C THR A 233 0.47 -24.65 -12.93
N CYS A 234 0.74 -23.48 -12.32
CA CYS A 234 0.09 -23.07 -11.09
C CYS A 234 -1.06 -22.09 -11.34
N VAL A 235 -1.00 -21.25 -12.37
CA VAL A 235 -2.00 -20.22 -12.63
C VAL A 235 -3.11 -20.77 -13.54
N PRO A 236 -4.40 -20.54 -13.22
CA PRO A 236 -5.50 -20.96 -14.09
C PRO A 236 -5.34 -20.41 -15.52
N GLU A 237 -5.51 -21.28 -16.53
CA GLU A 237 -5.33 -20.90 -17.94
C GLU A 237 -6.22 -19.72 -18.36
N ALA A 238 -7.43 -19.63 -17.80
CA ALA A 238 -8.35 -18.52 -18.03
C ALA A 238 -7.70 -17.16 -17.67
N LEU A 239 -6.97 -17.10 -16.55
CA LEU A 239 -6.29 -15.89 -16.11
C LEU A 239 -5.09 -15.55 -17.00
N LEU A 240 -4.35 -16.56 -17.49
CA LEU A 240 -3.26 -16.36 -18.44
C LEU A 240 -3.76 -15.80 -19.78
N ARG A 241 -4.96 -16.21 -20.22
CA ARG A 241 -5.59 -15.73 -21.45
C ARG A 241 -6.06 -14.28 -21.35
N GLU A 242 -6.62 -13.86 -20.22
CA GLU A 242 -7.03 -12.45 -20.00
C GLU A 242 -5.86 -11.47 -19.97
N LEU A 243 -4.66 -11.94 -19.62
CA LEU A 243 -3.45 -11.12 -19.48
C LEU A 243 -2.54 -11.16 -20.70
N SER A 244 -2.79 -12.09 -21.62
CA SER A 244 -2.15 -12.05 -22.93
C SER A 244 -2.73 -10.86 -23.70
N PRO A 245 -1.89 -9.95 -24.24
CA PRO A 245 -2.40 -8.91 -25.12
C PRO A 245 -3.19 -9.59 -26.24
N ALA A 246 -4.41 -9.13 -26.51
CA ALA A 246 -5.18 -9.63 -27.64
C ALA A 246 -4.29 -9.56 -28.89
N PRO A 247 -4.24 -10.61 -29.73
CA PRO A 247 -3.50 -10.52 -30.97
C PRO A 247 -4.02 -9.29 -31.72
N GLU A 248 -3.12 -8.36 -32.06
CA GLU A 248 -3.45 -7.20 -32.89
C GLU A 248 -4.11 -7.73 -34.16
N ALA A 249 -5.39 -7.39 -34.34
CA ALA A 249 -6.21 -7.79 -35.49
C ALA A 249 -6.06 -6.79 -36.63
#